data_AF-A0A924H7Q8-F1
#
_entry.id   AF-A0A924H7Q8-F1
#
_cell.length_a   1.000
_cell.length_b   1.000
_cell.length_c   1.000
_cell.angle_alpha   90.00
_cell.angle_beta   90.00
_cell.angle_gamma   90.00
#
_symmetry.space_group_name_H-M   'P 1'
#
loop_
_entity.id
_entity.type
_entity.pdbx_description
1 polymer ?
#
loop_
_entity_poly.entity_id
_entity_poly.type
_entity_poly.pdbx_seq_one_letter_code
_entity_poly.pdbx_strand_id
1 'polypeptide(L)'
;MKKITLLTALLFSFGAFSQTNRQQIQTYLDNNRAKFNLTQSDISDWAIENEVYAEGTKITSCYIVQKYQGIEIFNAQSNVSVKDGKVIHLANNFKSNIAQKVNATTPSLTVIQSISTAYSLLGITSLGSFSVVERINNNTYKLSDGIQEDLISAKLVYQSSIDQELKLAWAFQFYSPDAKHLWDLRIDANSGAILAKNDLTLSCNFGDAKSKNNNTGINFSFE
;
A
#
# COMPACT_ATOMS: atom_id res chain seq x y z
N MET A 1 51.63 -27.39 -10.42
CA MET A 1 51.08 -26.29 -9.61
C MET A 1 49.63 -26.07 -10.01
N LYS A 2 48.67 -26.66 -9.30
CA LYS A 2 47.23 -26.43 -9.52
C LYS A 2 46.74 -25.51 -8.41
N LYS A 3 46.40 -24.27 -8.74
CA LYS A 3 45.81 -23.32 -7.78
C LYS A 3 44.33 -23.67 -7.64
N ILE A 4 43.97 -24.28 -6.52
CA ILE A 4 42.59 -24.40 -6.07
C ILE A 4 42.27 -23.09 -5.37
N THR A 5 41.47 -22.24 -6.01
CA THR A 5 40.95 -21.04 -5.36
C THR A 5 39.60 -21.41 -4.75
N LEU A 6 39.59 -21.60 -3.43
CA LEU A 6 38.41 -21.88 -2.64
C LEU A 6 37.90 -20.57 -2.01
N LEU A 7 36.58 -20.36 -2.13
CA LEU A 7 35.67 -19.66 -1.21
C LEU A 7 35.92 -18.19 -0.82
N THR A 8 34.93 -17.34 -1.08
CA THR A 8 34.11 -16.78 0.01
C THR A 8 32.78 -16.26 -0.55
N ALA A 9 31.69 -17.00 -0.31
CA ALA A 9 30.33 -16.48 -0.46
C ALA A 9 29.96 -15.77 0.85
N LEU A 10 30.09 -14.45 0.87
CA LEU A 10 29.60 -13.62 1.97
C LEU A 10 28.09 -13.40 1.77
N LEU A 11 27.28 -14.38 2.16
CA LEU A 11 25.82 -14.23 2.22
C LEU A 11 25.48 -13.37 3.43
N PHE A 12 25.18 -12.10 3.19
CA PHE A 12 24.68 -11.16 4.20
C PHE A 12 23.30 -11.63 4.72
N SER A 13 23.28 -12.13 5.96
CA SER A 13 22.12 -12.65 6.68
C SER A 13 21.14 -11.57 7.17
N PHE A 14 20.66 -10.68 6.30
CA PHE A 14 19.63 -9.69 6.69
C PHE A 14 18.18 -10.24 6.62
N GLY A 15 17.98 -11.48 6.19
CA GLY A 15 16.64 -12.10 6.05
C GLY A 15 16.14 -12.94 7.24
N ALA A 16 16.97 -13.21 8.26
CA ALA A 16 16.64 -14.19 9.30
C ALA A 16 15.57 -13.70 10.30
N PHE A 17 15.48 -12.38 10.52
CA PHE A 17 14.54 -11.81 11.48
C PHE A 17 13.09 -11.84 10.98
N SER A 18 12.87 -11.53 9.69
CA SER A 18 11.53 -11.48 9.10
C SER A 18 10.85 -12.86 9.04
N GLN A 19 11.63 -13.91 8.71
CA GLN A 19 11.11 -15.29 8.69
C GLN A 19 10.68 -15.76 10.09
N THR A 20 11.45 -15.39 11.11
CA THR A 20 11.16 -15.73 12.51
C THR A 20 9.89 -15.03 13.01
N ASN A 21 9.78 -13.71 12.76
CA ASN A 21 8.58 -12.95 13.13
C ASN A 21 7.34 -13.45 12.38
N ARG A 22 7.46 -13.78 11.09
CA ARG A 22 6.35 -14.33 10.31
C ARG A 22 5.77 -15.59 10.95
N GLN A 23 6.63 -16.52 11.38
CA GLN A 23 6.19 -17.76 12.02
C GLN A 23 5.52 -17.51 13.38
N GLN A 24 6.06 -16.60 14.18
CA GLN A 24 5.51 -16.23 15.48
C GLN A 24 4.13 -15.57 15.34
N ILE A 25 3.99 -14.67 14.38
CA ILE A 25 2.72 -14.01 14.05
C ILE A 25 1.71 -15.04 13.53
N GLN A 26 2.10 -15.95 12.65
CA GLN A 26 1.22 -17.03 12.16
C GLN A 26 0.69 -17.86 13.33
N THR A 27 1.59 -18.31 14.21
CA THR A 27 1.21 -19.12 15.39
C THR A 27 0.24 -18.35 16.30
N TYR A 28 0.46 -17.05 16.49
CA TYR A 28 -0.44 -16.21 17.26
C TYR A 28 -1.83 -16.09 16.60
N LEU A 29 -1.88 -15.87 15.28
CA LEU A 29 -3.13 -15.82 14.52
C LEU A 29 -3.87 -17.14 14.60
N ASP A 30 -3.20 -18.27 14.40
CA ASP A 30 -3.82 -19.61 14.50
C ASP A 30 -4.45 -19.82 15.87
N ASN A 31 -3.75 -19.47 16.96
CA ASN A 31 -4.26 -19.64 18.32
C ASN A 31 -5.37 -18.65 18.70
N ASN A 32 -5.47 -17.50 18.03
CA ASN A 32 -6.39 -16.41 18.41
C ASN A 32 -7.46 -16.08 17.35
N ARG A 33 -7.50 -16.75 16.20
CA ARG A 33 -8.43 -16.44 15.10
C ARG A 33 -9.90 -16.34 15.52
N ALA A 34 -10.34 -17.21 16.45
CA ALA A 34 -11.70 -17.19 16.98
C ALA A 34 -12.03 -15.88 17.72
N LYS A 35 -11.05 -15.28 18.42
CA LYS A 35 -11.20 -13.98 19.08
C LYS A 35 -11.47 -12.84 18.09
N PHE A 36 -11.00 -13.00 16.85
CA PHE A 36 -11.11 -12.00 15.79
C PHE A 36 -12.21 -12.34 14.78
N ASN A 37 -13.01 -13.39 15.01
CA ASN A 37 -13.99 -13.91 14.06
C ASN A 37 -13.38 -14.25 12.68
N LEU A 38 -12.14 -14.72 12.67
CA LEU A 38 -11.41 -15.11 11.46
C LEU A 38 -11.46 -16.63 11.27
N THR A 39 -11.64 -17.06 10.03
CA THR A 39 -11.51 -18.45 9.61
C THR A 39 -10.04 -18.81 9.36
N GLN A 40 -9.74 -20.11 9.21
CA GLN A 40 -8.38 -20.53 8.83
C GLN A 40 -7.97 -19.96 7.46
N SER A 41 -8.91 -19.88 6.51
CA SER A 41 -8.68 -19.28 5.19
C SER A 41 -8.43 -17.78 5.24
N ASP A 42 -8.96 -17.06 6.25
CA ASP A 42 -8.73 -15.62 6.35
C ASP A 42 -7.29 -15.28 6.79
N ILE A 43 -6.57 -16.24 7.36
CA ILE A 43 -5.18 -16.07 7.84
C ILE A 43 -4.17 -16.93 7.08
N SER A 44 -4.57 -17.57 5.98
CA SER A 44 -3.67 -18.41 5.18
C SER A 44 -2.78 -17.59 4.22
N ASP A 45 -3.22 -16.38 3.86
CA ASP A 45 -2.53 -15.52 2.91
C ASP A 45 -2.40 -14.10 3.45
N TRP A 46 -1.18 -13.76 3.85
CA TRP A 46 -0.81 -12.44 4.34
C TRP A 46 0.72 -12.28 4.23
N ALA A 47 1.17 -11.04 4.23
CA ALA A 47 2.59 -10.70 4.20
C ALA A 47 2.93 -9.64 5.25
N ILE A 48 4.20 -9.64 5.67
CA ILE A 48 4.78 -8.51 6.40
C ILE A 48 5.11 -7.45 5.35
N GLU A 49 4.52 -6.27 5.46
CA GLU A 49 4.81 -5.13 4.59
C GLU A 49 6.00 -4.33 5.11
N ASN A 50 6.10 -4.15 6.44
CA ASN A 50 7.19 -3.43 7.07
C ASN A 50 7.46 -3.91 8.49
N GLU A 51 8.70 -3.77 8.95
CA GLU A 51 9.12 -4.08 10.32
C GLU A 51 10.01 -2.97 10.86
N VAL A 52 9.68 -2.48 12.06
CA VAL A 52 10.43 -1.42 12.73
C VAL A 52 10.81 -1.88 14.13
N TYR A 53 12.10 -2.09 14.35
CA TYR A 53 12.64 -2.45 15.66
C TYR A 53 13.02 -1.21 16.48
N ALA A 54 12.56 -1.16 17.73
CA ALA A 54 12.85 -0.09 18.67
C ALA A 54 13.81 -0.57 19.77
N GLU A 55 15.05 -0.06 19.77
CA GLU A 55 16.10 -0.48 20.71
C GLU A 55 15.72 -0.26 22.18
N GLY A 56 15.09 0.88 22.50
CA GLY A 56 14.74 1.21 23.90
C GLY A 56 13.72 0.28 24.55
N THR A 57 12.75 -0.22 23.78
CA THR A 57 11.71 -1.13 24.28
C THR A 57 11.98 -2.59 23.95
N LYS A 58 12.90 -2.84 23.01
CA LYS A 58 13.18 -4.12 22.37
C LYS A 58 11.95 -4.73 21.69
N ILE A 59 11.06 -3.87 21.19
CA ILE A 59 9.85 -4.26 20.46
C ILE A 59 10.08 -4.08 18.96
N THR A 60 9.73 -5.09 18.18
CA THR A 60 9.56 -4.99 16.74
C THR A 60 8.08 -4.76 16.43
N SER A 61 7.78 -3.65 15.75
CA SER A 61 6.45 -3.37 15.20
C SER A 61 6.39 -3.90 13.78
N CYS A 62 5.56 -4.92 13.54
CA CYS A 62 5.34 -5.53 12.23
C CYS A 62 3.99 -5.04 11.67
N TYR A 63 4.03 -4.46 10.48
CA TYR A 63 2.85 -4.08 9.71
C TYR A 63 2.52 -5.24 8.77
N ILE A 64 1.39 -5.90 8.97
CA ILE A 64 0.98 -7.07 8.17
C ILE A 64 -0.23 -6.75 7.33
N VAL A 65 -0.22 -7.18 6.07
CA VAL A 65 -1.31 -6.95 5.11
C VAL A 65 -1.97 -8.27 4.75
N GLN A 66 -3.30 -8.29 4.83
CA GLN A 66 -4.10 -9.45 4.44
C GLN A 66 -4.18 -9.58 2.92
N LYS A 67 -4.12 -10.81 2.43
CA LYS A 67 -4.20 -11.14 1.03
C LYS A 67 -5.23 -12.23 0.78
N TYR A 68 -5.66 -12.34 -0.45
CA TYR A 68 -6.42 -13.47 -0.94
C TYR A 68 -5.94 -13.84 -2.33
N GLN A 69 -5.38 -15.04 -2.47
CA GLN A 69 -4.77 -15.52 -3.71
C GLN A 69 -3.66 -14.57 -4.23
N GLY A 70 -2.85 -14.04 -3.32
CA GLY A 70 -1.73 -13.13 -3.61
C GLY A 70 -2.13 -11.68 -3.89
N ILE A 71 -3.43 -11.35 -3.88
CA ILE A 71 -3.95 -10.00 -4.09
C ILE A 71 -4.27 -9.39 -2.72
N GLU A 72 -3.76 -8.19 -2.46
CA GLU A 72 -3.98 -7.52 -1.18
C GLU A 72 -5.41 -7.01 -1.02
N ILE A 73 -5.92 -7.06 0.20
CA ILE A 73 -7.18 -6.43 0.56
C ILE A 73 -6.87 -5.03 1.06
N PHE A 74 -7.36 -4.03 0.32
CA PHE A 74 -7.13 -2.63 0.62
C PHE A 74 -7.66 -2.28 2.02
N ASN A 75 -6.86 -1.56 2.81
CA ASN A 75 -7.16 -1.21 4.20
C ASN A 75 -7.44 -2.43 5.12
N ALA A 76 -6.89 -3.61 4.82
CA ALA A 76 -6.86 -4.77 5.73
C ALA A 76 -5.46 -5.01 6.31
N GLN A 77 -4.84 -3.93 6.79
CA GLN A 77 -3.55 -3.97 7.46
C GLN A 77 -3.73 -4.06 8.97
N SER A 78 -2.97 -4.94 9.63
CA SER A 78 -2.92 -5.08 11.09
C SER A 78 -1.53 -4.73 11.62
N ASN A 79 -1.46 -4.25 12.86
CA ASN A 79 -0.19 -3.93 13.52
C ASN A 79 0.11 -4.95 14.61
N VAL A 80 1.30 -5.54 14.57
CA VAL A 80 1.73 -6.57 15.52
C VAL A 80 2.96 -6.09 16.27
N SER A 81 2.94 -6.21 17.60
CA SER A 81 4.11 -5.95 18.44
C SER A 81 4.73 -7.28 18.85
N VAL A 82 5.99 -7.48 18.48
CA VAL A 82 6.78 -8.67 18.82
C VAL A 82 7.90 -8.28 19.75
N LYS A 83 8.08 -9.02 20.84
CA LYS A 83 9.16 -8.84 21.82
C LYS A 83 9.67 -10.19 22.30
N ASP A 84 10.98 -10.36 22.34
CA ASP A 84 11.64 -11.60 22.77
C ASP A 84 11.07 -12.86 22.06
N GLY A 85 10.77 -12.72 20.77
CA GLY A 85 10.21 -13.78 19.94
C GLY A 85 8.75 -14.15 20.25
N LYS A 86 8.00 -13.26 20.91
CA LYS A 86 6.58 -13.46 21.24
C LYS A 86 5.75 -12.27 20.79
N VAL A 87 4.57 -12.54 20.25
CA VAL A 87 3.57 -11.50 19.99
C VAL A 87 2.99 -11.05 21.33
N ILE A 88 3.23 -9.78 21.67
CA ILE A 88 2.71 -9.15 22.90
C ILE A 88 1.43 -8.36 22.65
N HIS A 89 1.19 -7.92 21.41
CA HIS A 89 -0.02 -7.21 21.02
C HIS A 89 -0.32 -7.38 19.53
N LEU A 90 -1.60 -7.43 19.18
CA LEU A 90 -2.11 -7.40 17.81
C LEU A 90 -3.30 -6.45 17.75
N ALA A 91 -3.15 -5.35 17.01
CA ALA A 91 -4.25 -4.50 16.57
C ALA A 91 -4.76 -5.04 15.23
N ASN A 92 -5.78 -5.90 15.28
CA ASN A 92 -6.32 -6.60 14.12
C ASN A 92 -7.30 -5.74 13.31
N ASN A 93 -7.15 -5.75 12.00
CA ASN A 93 -8.10 -5.18 11.03
C ASN A 93 -8.27 -6.09 9.79
N PHE A 94 -7.86 -7.36 9.90
CA PHE A 94 -8.17 -8.38 8.90
C PHE A 94 -9.69 -8.58 8.77
N LYS A 95 -10.13 -8.84 7.55
CA LYS A 95 -11.51 -9.11 7.17
C LYS A 95 -11.80 -10.60 7.30
N SER A 96 -13.02 -10.92 7.73
CA SER A 96 -13.50 -12.28 7.91
C SER A 96 -14.31 -12.78 6.71
N ASN A 97 -14.31 -14.10 6.53
CA ASN A 97 -15.05 -14.84 5.50
C ASN A 97 -14.75 -14.33 4.07
N ILE A 98 -13.48 -14.06 3.77
CA ILE A 98 -13.06 -13.42 2.52
C ILE A 98 -13.49 -14.22 1.30
N ALA A 99 -13.31 -15.54 1.34
CA ALA A 99 -13.62 -16.42 0.21
C ALA A 99 -15.09 -16.36 -0.22
N GLN A 100 -16.00 -15.91 0.65
CA GLN A 100 -17.42 -15.76 0.37
C GLN A 100 -17.79 -14.35 -0.15
N LYS A 101 -16.87 -13.38 -0.03
CA LYS A 101 -17.10 -11.95 -0.33
C LYS A 101 -16.40 -11.48 -1.59
N VAL A 102 -15.49 -12.27 -2.17
CA VAL A 102 -14.75 -11.88 -3.37
C VAL A 102 -15.59 -12.09 -4.63
N ASN A 103 -15.60 -11.10 -5.52
CA ASN A 103 -16.37 -11.18 -6.77
C ASN A 103 -15.61 -11.83 -7.93
N ALA A 104 -14.29 -11.72 -7.95
CA ALA A 104 -13.40 -12.21 -9.01
C ALA A 104 -11.95 -12.25 -8.51
N THR A 105 -11.13 -13.11 -9.11
CA THR A 105 -9.70 -13.23 -8.78
C THR A 105 -8.77 -12.85 -9.94
N THR A 106 -9.34 -12.64 -11.14
CA THR A 106 -8.63 -12.22 -12.34
C THR A 106 -9.32 -10.99 -12.93
N PRO A 107 -8.59 -9.91 -13.25
CA PRO A 107 -9.19 -8.70 -13.79
C PRO A 107 -9.57 -8.90 -15.27
N SER A 108 -10.76 -8.44 -15.66
CA SER A 108 -11.17 -8.42 -17.08
C SER A 108 -10.59 -7.23 -17.84
N LEU A 109 -10.31 -6.13 -17.14
CA LEU A 109 -9.64 -4.94 -17.66
C LEU A 109 -8.16 -4.96 -17.29
N THR A 110 -7.31 -4.69 -18.28
CA THR A 110 -5.88 -4.49 -18.05
C THR A 110 -5.63 -3.21 -17.23
N VAL A 111 -4.45 -3.11 -16.64
CA VAL A 111 -4.02 -1.91 -15.89
C VAL A 111 -4.03 -0.65 -16.78
N ILE A 112 -3.66 -0.77 -18.06
CA ILE A 112 -3.67 0.33 -19.04
C ILE A 112 -5.09 0.75 -19.42
N GLN A 113 -5.99 -0.20 -19.67
CA GLN A 113 -7.41 0.11 -19.91
C GLN A 113 -8.06 0.80 -18.70
N SER A 114 -7.69 0.36 -17.49
CA SER A 114 -8.27 0.88 -16.25
C SER A 114 -7.80 2.30 -15.94
N ILE A 115 -6.52 2.64 -16.15
CA ILE A 115 -6.04 4.03 -15.98
C ILE A 115 -6.59 4.96 -17.06
N SER A 116 -6.73 4.49 -18.29
CA SER A 116 -7.39 5.25 -19.37
C SER A 116 -8.85 5.54 -19.03
N THR A 117 -9.57 4.55 -18.48
CA THR A 117 -10.93 4.72 -17.96
C THR A 117 -10.96 5.72 -16.80
N ALA A 118 -10.00 5.66 -15.88
CA ALA A 118 -9.91 6.61 -14.77
C ALA A 118 -9.74 8.05 -15.28
N TYR A 119 -8.82 8.31 -16.21
CA TYR A 119 -8.63 9.64 -16.80
C TYR A 119 -9.92 10.15 -17.45
N SER A 120 -10.60 9.31 -18.23
CA SER A 120 -11.87 9.66 -18.86
C SER A 120 -12.95 10.03 -17.83
N LEU A 121 -13.13 9.23 -16.77
CA LEU A 121 -14.13 9.48 -15.72
C LEU A 121 -13.80 10.70 -14.85
N LEU A 122 -12.53 11.11 -14.78
CA LEU A 122 -12.11 12.34 -14.11
C LEU A 122 -12.19 13.58 -15.02
N GLY A 123 -12.50 13.41 -16.30
CA GLY A 123 -12.46 14.49 -17.29
C GLY A 123 -11.04 14.95 -17.62
N ILE A 124 -10.03 14.13 -17.36
CA ILE A 124 -8.63 14.42 -17.71
C ILE A 124 -8.40 14.00 -19.15
N THR A 125 -8.04 14.96 -19.99
CA THR A 125 -7.65 14.67 -21.38
C THR A 125 -6.21 14.13 -21.39
N SER A 126 -6.05 12.87 -21.77
CA SER A 126 -4.71 12.29 -21.98
C SER A 126 -4.12 12.85 -23.27
N LEU A 127 -3.03 13.62 -23.17
CA LEU A 127 -2.27 14.12 -24.33
C LEU A 127 -1.17 13.15 -24.77
N GLY A 128 -0.86 12.14 -23.93
CA GLY A 128 0.12 11.08 -24.21
C GLY A 128 -0.52 9.70 -24.21
N SER A 129 0.34 8.68 -24.30
CA SER A 129 -0.06 7.26 -24.30
C SER A 129 0.41 6.57 -23.03
N PHE A 130 -0.51 5.87 -22.36
CA PHE A 130 -0.15 5.08 -21.20
C PHE A 130 0.74 3.90 -21.56
N SER A 131 1.79 3.68 -20.77
CA SER A 131 2.67 2.53 -20.90
C SER A 131 3.14 2.02 -19.54
N VAL A 132 3.45 0.72 -19.46
CA VAL A 132 4.07 0.13 -18.27
C VAL A 132 5.57 0.42 -18.32
N VAL A 133 6.06 1.19 -17.35
CA VAL A 133 7.49 1.51 -17.20
C VAL A 133 8.18 0.43 -16.37
N GLU A 134 7.51 -0.02 -15.30
CA GLU A 134 8.06 -1.02 -14.38
C GLU A 134 6.97 -1.99 -13.91
N ARG A 135 7.32 -3.27 -13.80
CA ARG A 135 6.53 -4.29 -13.13
C ARG A 135 7.25 -4.72 -11.86
N ILE A 136 6.80 -4.21 -10.71
CA ILE A 136 7.40 -4.49 -9.40
C ILE A 136 7.09 -5.93 -8.98
N ASN A 137 5.86 -6.39 -9.22
CA ASN A 137 5.45 -7.78 -9.00
C ASN A 137 4.26 -8.14 -9.91
N ASN A 138 3.57 -9.27 -9.65
CA ASN A 138 2.43 -9.69 -10.47
C ASN A 138 1.23 -8.74 -10.46
N ASN A 139 1.10 -7.93 -9.40
CA ASN A 139 -0.06 -7.09 -9.15
C ASN A 139 0.31 -5.60 -9.04
N THR A 140 1.59 -5.22 -9.07
CA THR A 140 2.05 -3.83 -8.85
C THR A 140 2.92 -3.34 -10.00
N TYR A 141 2.61 -2.13 -10.47
CA TYR A 141 3.21 -1.51 -11.66
C TYR A 141 3.50 -0.03 -11.41
N LYS A 142 4.46 0.50 -12.18
CA LYS A 142 4.63 1.93 -12.43
C LYS A 142 4.30 2.21 -13.89
N LEU A 143 3.46 3.20 -14.14
CA LEU A 143 3.02 3.58 -15.48
C LEU A 143 3.46 5.01 -15.80
N SER A 144 3.70 5.29 -17.08
CA SER A 144 3.82 6.65 -17.59
C SER A 144 2.57 7.00 -18.38
N ASP A 145 2.11 8.24 -18.31
CA ASP A 145 1.10 8.81 -19.20
C ASP A 145 1.69 9.50 -20.44
N GLY A 146 3.03 9.49 -20.57
CA GLY A 146 3.78 10.12 -21.65
C GLY A 146 3.93 11.64 -21.52
N ILE A 147 3.46 12.24 -20.42
CA ILE A 147 3.52 13.69 -20.20
C ILE A 147 4.24 14.01 -18.90
N GLN A 148 3.81 13.42 -17.80
CA GLN A 148 4.31 13.71 -16.47
C GLN A 148 5.57 12.89 -16.18
N GLU A 149 6.53 13.52 -15.50
CA GLU A 149 7.72 12.83 -14.99
C GLU A 149 7.36 11.87 -13.84
N ASP A 150 6.39 12.26 -13.01
CA ASP A 150 5.91 11.44 -11.90
C ASP A 150 5.10 10.25 -12.42
N LEU A 151 5.63 9.06 -12.18
CA LEU A 151 4.99 7.82 -12.59
C LEU A 151 3.73 7.51 -11.77
N ILE A 152 2.70 7.04 -12.47
CA ILE A 152 1.47 6.54 -11.89
C ILE A 152 1.76 5.23 -11.16
N SER A 153 1.44 5.17 -9.87
CA SER A 153 1.50 3.93 -9.11
C SER A 153 0.22 3.14 -9.33
N ALA A 154 0.32 1.87 -9.72
CA ALA A 154 -0.83 1.01 -9.94
C ALA A 154 -0.71 -0.31 -9.17
N LYS A 155 -1.78 -0.74 -8.52
CA LYS A 155 -1.81 -2.00 -7.77
C LYS A 155 -3.17 -2.70 -7.91
N LEU A 156 -3.18 -3.99 -8.24
CA LEU A 156 -4.38 -4.82 -8.17
C LEU A 156 -4.67 -5.17 -6.70
N VAL A 157 -5.87 -4.84 -6.23
CA VAL A 157 -6.31 -5.01 -4.84
C VAL A 157 -7.77 -5.46 -4.77
N TYR A 158 -8.20 -5.92 -3.61
CA TYR A 158 -9.63 -6.01 -3.25
C TYR A 158 -10.05 -4.75 -2.49
N GLN A 159 -11.03 -4.03 -3.02
CA GLN A 159 -11.68 -2.90 -2.35
C GLN A 159 -12.97 -3.37 -1.68
N SER A 160 -13.07 -3.16 -0.37
CA SER A 160 -14.34 -3.40 0.34
C SER A 160 -15.40 -2.41 -0.12
N SER A 161 -16.58 -2.93 -0.42
CA SER A 161 -17.81 -2.17 -0.64
C SER A 161 -18.52 -1.88 0.68
N ILE A 162 -19.61 -1.10 0.61
CA ILE A 162 -20.46 -0.79 1.76
C ILE A 162 -21.16 -2.04 2.33
N ASP A 163 -21.47 -3.00 1.46
CA ASP A 163 -22.12 -4.26 1.82
C ASP A 163 -21.11 -5.33 2.29
N GLN A 164 -19.86 -4.94 2.53
CA GLN A 164 -18.74 -5.81 2.90
C GLN A 164 -18.31 -6.84 1.83
N GLU A 165 -18.86 -6.75 0.61
CA GLU A 165 -18.31 -7.45 -0.56
C GLU A 165 -16.91 -6.89 -0.90
N LEU A 166 -16.02 -7.76 -1.36
CA LEU A 166 -14.66 -7.46 -1.77
C LEU A 166 -14.57 -7.45 -3.30
N LYS A 167 -14.51 -6.25 -3.87
CA LYS A 167 -14.44 -6.06 -5.32
C LYS A 167 -13.00 -5.99 -5.80
N LEU A 168 -12.66 -6.81 -6.79
CA LEU A 168 -11.36 -6.72 -7.47
C LEU A 168 -11.22 -5.37 -8.18
N ALA A 169 -10.14 -4.65 -7.91
CA ALA A 169 -9.96 -3.27 -8.33
C ALA A 169 -8.50 -2.96 -8.68
N TRP A 170 -8.30 -2.07 -9.65
CA TRP A 170 -7.04 -1.37 -9.84
C TRP A 170 -7.01 -0.11 -8.97
N ALA A 171 -6.12 -0.08 -7.99
CA ALA A 171 -5.77 1.10 -7.22
C ALA A 171 -4.72 1.91 -7.97
N PHE A 172 -4.96 3.21 -8.13
CA PHE A 172 -4.08 4.16 -8.78
C PHE A 172 -3.75 5.31 -7.84
N GLN A 173 -2.49 5.74 -7.83
CA GLN A 173 -2.08 7.00 -7.24
C GLN A 173 -1.24 7.80 -8.23
N PHE A 174 -1.64 9.04 -8.52
CA PHE A 174 -0.97 9.91 -9.48
C PHE A 174 -1.35 11.39 -9.32
N TYR A 175 -0.45 12.28 -9.73
CA TYR A 175 -0.78 13.70 -9.87
C TYR A 175 -1.56 13.94 -11.16
N SER A 176 -2.60 14.78 -11.10
CA SER A 176 -3.26 15.25 -12.32
C SER A 176 -2.26 16.00 -13.21
N PRO A 177 -2.41 15.97 -14.55
CA PRO A 177 -1.52 16.70 -15.46
C PRO A 177 -1.41 18.21 -15.18
N ASP A 178 -2.45 18.81 -14.61
CA ASP A 178 -2.43 20.23 -14.19
C ASP A 178 -1.82 20.46 -12.79
N ALA A 179 -1.27 19.42 -12.17
CA ALA A 179 -0.63 19.40 -10.85
C ALA A 179 -1.49 19.87 -9.68
N LYS A 180 -2.82 19.92 -9.84
CA LYS A 180 -3.73 20.38 -8.77
C LYS A 180 -4.16 19.27 -7.81
N HIS A 181 -4.21 18.04 -8.28
CA HIS A 181 -4.76 16.92 -7.54
C HIS A 181 -3.73 15.82 -7.41
N LEU A 182 -3.60 15.24 -6.21
CA LEU A 182 -2.98 13.94 -6.01
C LEU A 182 -4.10 12.92 -5.83
N TRP A 183 -4.45 12.23 -6.91
CA TRP A 183 -5.55 11.27 -6.88
C TRP A 183 -5.10 9.97 -6.23
N ASP A 184 -5.93 9.44 -5.33
CA ASP A 184 -5.96 8.03 -4.92
C ASP A 184 -7.34 7.45 -5.31
N LEU A 185 -7.33 6.53 -6.28
CA LEU A 185 -8.51 6.02 -6.96
C LEU A 185 -8.54 4.50 -6.97
N ARG A 186 -9.71 3.91 -6.80
CA ARG A 186 -9.95 2.48 -7.03
C ARG A 186 -10.97 2.32 -8.14
N ILE A 187 -10.57 1.69 -9.24
CA ILE A 187 -11.42 1.36 -10.38
C ILE A 187 -11.73 -0.13 -10.35
N ASP A 188 -13.00 -0.51 -10.44
CA ASP A 188 -13.43 -1.89 -10.54
C ASP A 188 -12.76 -2.56 -11.75
N ALA A 189 -12.02 -3.65 -11.52
CA ALA A 189 -11.15 -4.25 -12.51
C ALA A 189 -11.91 -5.05 -13.59
N ASN A 190 -13.24 -5.10 -13.52
CA ASN A 190 -14.09 -5.78 -14.49
C ASN A 190 -14.98 -4.79 -15.25
N SER A 191 -15.61 -3.86 -14.53
CA SER A 191 -16.59 -2.92 -15.10
C SER A 191 -16.00 -1.55 -15.43
N GLY A 192 -14.86 -1.19 -14.84
CA GLY A 192 -14.27 0.15 -14.99
C GLY A 192 -14.95 1.23 -14.14
N ALA A 193 -15.91 0.87 -13.28
CA ALA A 193 -16.58 1.81 -12.38
C ALA A 193 -15.64 2.34 -11.29
N ILE A 194 -15.79 3.60 -10.90
CA ILE A 194 -15.11 4.14 -9.71
C ILE A 194 -15.71 3.50 -8.47
N LEU A 195 -14.89 2.79 -7.71
CA LEU A 195 -15.25 2.23 -6.40
C LEU A 195 -14.90 3.18 -5.26
N ALA A 196 -13.82 3.96 -5.42
CA ALA A 196 -13.46 5.02 -4.50
C ALA A 196 -12.57 6.08 -5.17
N LYS A 197 -12.70 7.33 -4.71
CA LYS A 197 -12.02 8.51 -5.24
C LYS A 197 -11.67 9.45 -4.10
N ASN A 198 -10.38 9.65 -3.88
CA ASN A 198 -9.82 10.55 -2.88
C ASN A 198 -8.88 11.55 -3.55
N ASP A 199 -8.98 12.82 -3.17
CA ASP A 199 -7.98 13.84 -3.49
C ASP A 199 -7.10 14.03 -2.25
N LEU A 200 -5.80 13.74 -2.39
CA LEU A 200 -4.81 13.82 -1.32
C LEU A 200 -4.08 15.17 -1.33
N THR A 201 -4.40 16.10 -2.24
CA THR A 201 -3.83 17.45 -2.21
C THR A 201 -4.28 18.17 -0.94
N LEU A 202 -3.32 18.49 -0.07
CA LEU A 202 -3.55 19.37 1.07
C LEU A 202 -3.56 20.83 0.59
N SER A 203 -4.72 21.48 0.63
CA SER A 203 -4.81 22.92 0.43
C SER A 203 -4.62 23.64 1.77
N CYS A 204 -3.45 24.25 1.99
CA CYS A 204 -3.26 25.20 3.09
C CYS A 204 -3.80 26.57 2.67
N ASN A 205 -4.97 26.96 3.18
CA ASN A 205 -5.43 28.33 3.09
C ASN A 205 -4.91 29.11 4.31
N PHE A 206 -3.79 29.80 4.16
CA PHE A 206 -3.35 30.80 5.14
C PHE A 206 -4.26 32.01 4.94
N GLY A 207 -5.43 32.00 5.61
CA GLY A 207 -6.40 33.08 5.50
C GLY A 207 -5.74 34.44 5.66
N ASP A 208 -6.22 35.45 4.91
CA ASP A 208 -5.65 36.79 4.85
C ASP A 208 -5.22 37.27 6.24
N ALA A 209 -3.91 37.22 6.50
CA ALA A 209 -3.35 37.93 7.62
C ALA A 209 -3.58 39.41 7.31
N LYS A 210 -4.69 39.96 7.82
CA LYS A 210 -4.82 41.41 7.97
C LYS A 210 -3.68 41.84 8.88
N SER A 211 -2.55 42.16 8.27
CA SER A 211 -1.45 42.86 8.89
C SER A 211 -2.04 44.13 9.50
N LYS A 212 -2.29 44.08 10.81
CA LYS A 212 -2.22 45.31 11.59
C LYS A 212 -0.74 45.59 11.70
N ASN A 213 -0.27 46.55 10.90
CA ASN A 213 1.04 47.17 11.02
C ASN A 213 1.23 47.67 12.46
N ASN A 214 1.76 46.82 13.33
CA ASN A 214 2.41 47.27 14.55
C ASN A 214 3.89 47.34 14.22
N ASN A 215 4.31 48.56 13.92
CA ASN A 215 5.66 48.95 13.62
C ASN A 215 6.55 48.69 14.86
N THR A 216 7.13 47.50 14.96
CA THR A 216 8.26 47.24 15.86
C THR A 216 9.41 46.74 15.00
N GLY A 217 10.22 47.67 14.52
CA GLY A 217 11.45 47.38 13.81
C GLY A 217 12.37 46.57 14.71
N ILE A 218 12.66 45.34 14.30
CA ILE A 218 13.78 44.56 14.83
C ILE A 218 14.77 44.44 13.67
N ASN A 219 15.81 45.26 13.71
CA ASN A 219 16.95 45.15 12.80
C ASN A 219 17.72 43.88 13.18
N PHE A 220 17.74 42.90 12.28
CA PHE A 220 18.69 41.78 12.34
C PHE A 220 19.81 42.05 11.34
N SER A 221 20.96 42.46 11.83
CA SER A 221 22.24 42.44 11.09
C SER A 221 22.92 41.10 11.31
N PHE A 222 23.34 40.45 10.23
CA PHE A 222 24.31 39.37 10.29
C PHE A 222 25.72 39.97 10.21
N GLU A 223 26.54 39.73 11.24
CA GLU A 223 27.99 39.53 11.06
C GLU A 223 28.26 38.04 10.89
#